data_AF-A0A8S3SKJ8-F1
#
_entry.id   AF-A0A8S3SKJ8-F1
#
_cell.length_a   1.000
_cell.length_b   1.000
_cell.length_c   1.000
_cell.angle_alpha   90.00
_cell.angle_beta   90.00
_cell.angle_gamma   90.00
#
_symmetry.space_group_name_H-M   'P 1'
#
loop_
_entity.id
_entity.type
_entity.pdbx_description
1 polymer ?
#
loop_
_entity_poly.entity_id
_entity_poly.type
_entity_poly.pdbx_seq_one_letter_code
_entity_poly.pdbx_strand_id
1 'polypeptide(L)'
;MIAGHTECLCDACFGMLKKKFRKSDVNTVSQLVKIVDNSAKCNRSEVYNENDDDKNSLNWYRWDNFFTKYFKPLRGIGKFHHFRFTSDEVGVVFARETLDQPEKRLALLKESTNVPELLTTLPEVIQPAGLTEERMRYLYNEVRPFFQYNFRDEFCPRASEE
;
A
#
# COMPACT_ATOMS: atom_id res chain seq x y z
N MET A 1 13.00 30.95 -1.41
CA MET A 1 11.97 29.94 -1.14
C MET A 1 11.12 30.48 0.00
N ILE A 2 9.87 30.87 -0.25
CA ILE A 2 9.01 31.44 0.79
C ILE A 2 8.56 30.27 1.67
N ALA A 3 9.06 30.22 2.91
CA ALA A 3 8.51 29.34 3.93
C ALA A 3 7.10 29.85 4.27
N GLY A 4 6.07 29.04 4.00
CA GLY A 4 4.71 29.41 4.40
C GLY A 4 3.56 29.00 3.47
N HIS A 5 3.68 27.99 2.60
CA HIS A 5 2.54 27.55 1.78
C HIS A 5 2.46 26.03 1.59
N THR A 6 2.27 25.30 2.70
CA THR A 6 1.66 23.97 2.65
C THR A 6 0.96 23.69 3.97
N GLU A 7 -0.15 24.38 4.22
CA GLU A 7 -1.18 23.84 5.12
C GLU A 7 -1.89 22.69 4.39
N CYS A 8 -1.16 21.59 4.20
CA CYS A 8 -1.73 20.39 3.63
C CYS A 8 -2.78 19.88 4.62
N LEU A 9 -4.06 19.88 4.19
CA LEU A 9 -5.15 19.39 5.03
C LEU A 9 -4.87 17.98 5.55
N CYS A 10 -4.24 17.13 4.74
CA CYS A 10 -3.81 15.80 5.15
C CYS A 10 -2.84 15.85 6.34
N ASP A 11 -1.83 16.73 6.31
CA ASP A 11 -0.87 16.87 7.41
C ASP A 11 -1.54 17.39 8.68
N ALA A 12 -2.49 18.31 8.56
CA ALA A 12 -3.31 18.78 9.67
C ALA A 12 -4.16 17.63 10.27
N CYS A 13 -4.82 16.84 9.42
CA CYS A 13 -5.61 15.67 9.81
C CYS A 13 -4.74 14.59 10.51
N PHE A 14 -3.53 14.33 10.01
CA PHE A 14 -2.55 13.47 10.69
C PHE A 14 -2.06 14.06 12.01
N GLY A 15 -1.88 15.38 12.08
CA GLY A 15 -1.55 16.08 13.33
C GLY A 15 -2.61 15.88 14.41
N MET A 16 -3.89 15.93 14.03
CA MET A 16 -5.02 15.65 14.93
C MET A 16 -5.04 14.19 15.41
N LEU A 17 -4.79 13.23 14.50
CA LEU A 17 -4.62 11.82 14.85
C LEU A 17 -3.49 11.63 15.88
N LYS A 18 -2.30 12.18 15.62
CA LYS A 18 -1.16 12.09 16.55
C LYS A 18 -1.50 12.64 17.94
N LYS A 19 -2.19 13.79 18.01
CA LYS A 19 -2.62 14.39 19.29
C LYS A 19 -3.57 13.49 20.06
N LYS A 20 -4.53 12.86 19.37
CA LYS A 20 -5.51 11.97 19.98
C LYS A 20 -4.87 10.65 20.43
N PHE A 21 -4.11 10.02 19.54
CA PHE A 21 -3.39 8.77 19.82
C PHE A 21 -2.46 8.87 21.03
N ARG A 22 -1.69 9.96 21.17
CA ARG A 22 -0.80 10.18 22.34
C ARG A 22 -1.51 10.24 23.69
N LYS A 23 -2.82 10.47 23.70
CA LYS A 23 -3.65 10.58 24.91
C LYS A 23 -4.60 9.38 25.07
N SER A 24 -4.36 8.30 24.33
CA SER A 24 -5.22 7.12 24.32
C SER A 24 -4.41 5.87 24.57
N ASP A 25 -4.93 4.97 25.40
CA ASP A 25 -4.40 3.62 25.52
C ASP A 25 -5.01 2.75 24.42
N VAL A 26 -4.14 2.20 23.56
CA VAL A 26 -4.55 1.42 22.39
C VAL A 26 -3.95 0.03 22.50
N ASN A 27 -4.81 -0.95 22.75
CA ASN A 27 -4.44 -2.36 22.87
C ASN A 27 -4.96 -3.20 21.70
N THR A 28 -5.97 -2.73 20.98
CA THR A 28 -6.59 -3.49 19.87
C THR A 28 -6.73 -2.67 18.59
N VAL A 29 -6.82 -3.35 17.45
CA VAL A 29 -7.07 -2.71 16.14
C VAL A 29 -8.40 -1.94 16.18
N SER A 30 -9.44 -2.51 16.77
CA SER A 30 -10.75 -1.85 16.93
C SER A 30 -10.69 -0.56 17.76
N GLN A 31 -9.80 -0.50 18.75
CA GLN A 31 -9.55 0.75 19.50
C GLN A 31 -8.82 1.78 18.64
N LEU A 32 -7.83 1.36 17.84
CA LEU A 32 -7.12 2.22 16.92
C LEU A 32 -8.07 2.83 15.87
N VAL A 33 -8.94 2.02 15.27
CA VAL A 33 -10.01 2.42 14.35
C VAL A 33 -10.84 3.56 14.93
N LYS A 34 -11.36 3.36 16.16
CA LYS A 34 -12.13 4.39 16.86
C LYS A 34 -11.32 5.68 17.05
N ILE A 35 -10.03 5.60 17.30
CA ILE A 35 -9.18 6.78 17.45
C ILE A 35 -8.99 7.50 16.13
N VAL A 36 -8.74 6.76 15.04
CA VAL A 36 -8.61 7.31 13.69
C VAL A 36 -9.88 8.03 13.28
N ASP A 37 -11.02 7.35 13.31
CA ASP A 37 -12.29 7.91 12.82
C ASP A 37 -12.76 9.10 13.66
N ASN A 38 -12.45 9.11 14.96
CA ASN A 38 -12.82 10.21 15.84
C ASN A 38 -11.74 11.30 15.94
N SER A 39 -10.64 11.23 15.19
CA SER A 39 -9.55 12.22 15.28
C SER A 39 -9.79 13.46 14.43
N ALA A 40 -10.38 13.31 13.26
CA ALA A 40 -10.75 14.40 12.36
C ALA A 40 -11.79 13.92 11.34
N LYS A 41 -12.63 14.82 10.82
CA LYS A 41 -13.71 14.48 9.85
C LYS A 41 -13.20 13.81 8.56
N CYS A 42 -11.97 14.14 8.17
CA CYS A 42 -11.24 13.64 7.00
C CYS A 42 -10.62 12.25 7.22
N ASN A 43 -10.45 11.81 8.47
CA ASN A 43 -9.80 10.54 8.77
C ASN A 43 -10.86 9.43 8.75
N ARG A 44 -10.58 8.39 7.98
CA ARG A 44 -11.36 7.16 7.90
C ARG A 44 -10.39 5.99 7.96
N SER A 45 -10.70 5.03 8.81
CA SER A 45 -10.01 3.75 8.85
C SER A 45 -10.65 2.75 7.87
N GLU A 46 -9.79 1.98 7.22
CA GLU A 46 -10.17 0.81 6.43
C GLU A 46 -9.39 -0.37 7.03
N VAL A 47 -10.10 -1.39 7.51
CA VAL A 47 -9.50 -2.53 8.21
C VAL A 47 -9.55 -3.74 7.30
N TYR A 48 -8.43 -4.44 7.20
CA TYR A 48 -8.41 -5.75 6.57
C TYR A 48 -9.07 -6.77 7.49
N ASN A 49 -10.20 -7.34 7.04
CA ASN A 49 -10.89 -8.43 7.71
C ASN A 49 -10.78 -9.69 6.85
N GLU A 50 -10.15 -10.74 7.38
CA GLU A 50 -9.99 -12.02 6.70
C GLU A 50 -11.32 -12.81 6.60
N ASN A 51 -12.25 -12.56 7.54
CA ASN A 51 -13.53 -13.28 7.68
C ASN A 51 -14.75 -12.52 7.15
N ASP A 52 -14.56 -11.42 6.42
CA ASP A 52 -15.68 -10.64 5.88
C ASP A 52 -15.99 -11.13 4.46
N ASP A 53 -17.02 -11.98 4.34
CA ASP A 53 -17.57 -12.45 3.05
C ASP A 53 -18.10 -11.27 2.19
N ASP A 54 -18.23 -10.08 2.75
CA ASP A 54 -18.75 -8.90 2.09
C ASP A 54 -17.63 -7.99 1.58
N LYS A 55 -17.27 -8.13 0.29
CA LYS A 55 -16.66 -7.16 -0.68
C LYS A 55 -15.54 -6.19 -0.26
N ASN A 56 -15.09 -6.17 0.99
CA ASN A 56 -14.09 -5.28 1.58
C ASN A 56 -12.82 -6.02 1.96
N SER A 57 -12.61 -7.25 1.46
CA SER A 57 -11.28 -7.83 1.46
C SER A 57 -10.39 -6.97 0.56
N LEU A 58 -9.51 -6.18 1.19
CA LEU A 58 -8.45 -5.46 0.48
C LEU A 58 -7.58 -6.48 -0.25
N ASN A 59 -7.89 -6.71 -1.52
CA ASN A 59 -7.14 -7.62 -2.37
C ASN A 59 -5.82 -6.96 -2.77
N TRP A 60 -4.73 -7.55 -2.31
CA TRP A 60 -3.40 -7.20 -2.78
C TRP A 60 -3.14 -8.00 -4.04
N TYR A 61 -2.82 -7.34 -5.14
CA TYR A 61 -2.63 -8.00 -6.43
C TYR A 61 -1.15 -8.10 -6.81
N ARG A 62 -0.74 -9.21 -7.43
CA ARG A 62 0.60 -9.45 -7.99
C ARG A 62 0.86 -8.67 -9.28
N TRP A 63 0.82 -7.34 -9.18
CA TRP A 63 1.05 -6.43 -10.32
C TRP A 63 2.45 -6.57 -10.93
N ASP A 64 3.44 -6.94 -10.10
CA ASP A 64 4.83 -7.20 -10.50
C ASP A 64 4.91 -8.24 -11.62
N ASN A 65 4.33 -9.41 -11.39
CA ASN A 65 4.32 -10.50 -12.36
C ASN A 65 3.37 -10.21 -13.52
N PHE A 66 2.21 -9.63 -13.22
CA PHE A 66 1.20 -9.32 -14.21
C PHE A 66 1.73 -8.38 -15.30
N PHE A 67 2.25 -7.20 -14.93
CA PHE A 67 2.76 -6.26 -15.93
C PHE A 67 4.01 -6.79 -16.64
N THR A 68 4.82 -7.62 -15.99
CA THR A 68 5.97 -8.26 -16.64
C THR A 68 5.54 -9.17 -17.80
N LYS A 69 4.33 -9.74 -17.79
CA LYS A 69 3.80 -10.52 -18.92
C LYS A 69 3.61 -9.65 -20.18
N TYR A 70 3.14 -8.41 -20.01
CA TYR A 70 2.68 -7.55 -21.10
C TYR A 70 3.66 -6.44 -21.49
N PHE A 71 4.50 -5.96 -20.56
CA PHE A 71 5.34 -4.79 -20.76
C PHE A 71 6.84 -5.10 -20.63
N LYS A 72 7.64 -4.35 -21.40
CA LYS A 72 9.10 -4.25 -21.31
C LYS A 72 9.44 -3.21 -20.24
N PRO A 73 10.46 -3.44 -19.39
CA PRO A 73 10.87 -2.46 -18.41
C PRO A 73 11.44 -1.20 -19.09
N LEU A 74 11.09 -0.03 -18.57
CA LEU A 74 11.67 1.23 -19.00
C LEU A 74 13.06 1.41 -18.37
N ARG A 75 14.09 0.97 -19.09
CA ARG A 75 15.47 1.04 -18.61
C ARG A 75 15.92 2.48 -18.38
N GLY A 76 16.47 2.76 -17.21
CA GLY A 76 16.94 4.10 -16.85
C GLY A 76 15.81 5.10 -16.62
N ILE A 77 14.62 4.65 -16.17
CA ILE A 77 13.46 5.52 -15.91
C ILE A 77 13.80 6.80 -15.12
N GLY A 78 14.69 6.70 -14.13
CA GLY A 78 15.11 7.84 -13.31
C GLY A 78 15.93 8.92 -14.04
N LYS A 79 16.41 8.65 -15.25
CA LYS A 79 17.06 9.66 -16.11
C LYS A 79 16.06 10.55 -16.83
N PHE A 80 14.81 10.12 -16.93
CA PHE A 80 13.76 10.86 -17.62
C PHE A 80 12.94 11.68 -16.61
N HIS A 81 12.63 12.92 -16.95
CA HIS A 81 11.85 13.84 -16.11
C HIS A 81 10.49 14.18 -16.70
N HIS A 82 10.30 13.97 -18.01
CA HIS A 82 9.04 14.21 -18.68
C HIS A 82 8.58 12.96 -19.42
N PHE A 83 7.34 12.56 -19.15
CA PHE A 83 6.68 11.43 -19.81
C PHE A 83 5.39 11.91 -20.44
N ARG A 84 5.19 11.50 -21.70
CA ARG A 84 3.97 11.77 -22.45
C ARG A 84 3.44 10.45 -23.00
N PHE A 85 2.13 10.29 -22.87
CA PHE A 85 1.37 9.17 -23.42
C PHE A 85 0.30 9.74 -24.35
N THR A 86 -0.06 9.00 -25.38
CA THR A 86 -1.15 9.35 -26.31
C THR A 86 -2.01 8.14 -26.59
N SER A 87 -3.30 8.36 -26.84
CA SER A 87 -4.23 7.34 -27.33
C SER A 87 -3.89 6.85 -28.74
N ASP A 88 -3.18 7.67 -29.54
CA ASP A 88 -2.81 7.32 -30.92
C ASP A 88 -1.76 6.19 -30.97
N GLU A 89 -0.95 6.06 -29.92
CA GLU A 89 0.12 5.08 -29.81
C GLU A 89 0.09 4.39 -28.44
N VAL A 90 -0.93 3.55 -28.26
CA VAL A 90 -1.10 2.75 -27.04
C VAL A 90 0.13 1.87 -26.81
N GLY A 91 0.61 1.85 -25.56
CA GLY A 91 1.76 1.02 -25.18
C GLY A 91 3.12 1.65 -25.49
N VAL A 92 3.15 2.88 -25.97
CA VAL A 92 4.37 3.67 -26.18
C VAL A 92 4.44 4.81 -25.16
N VAL A 93 5.62 5.03 -24.61
CA VAL A 93 5.93 6.22 -23.83
C VAL A 93 6.89 7.11 -24.59
N PHE A 94 6.60 8.40 -24.60
CA PHE A 94 7.51 9.42 -25.09
C PHE A 94 8.19 10.06 -23.88
N ALA A 95 9.52 9.96 -23.79
CA ALA A 95 10.27 10.35 -22.60
C ALA A 95 11.39 11.34 -22.93
N ARG A 96 11.59 12.35 -22.07
CA ARG A 96 12.71 13.31 -22.16
C ARG A 96 13.53 13.31 -20.89
N GLU A 97 14.84 13.44 -21.03
CA GLU A 97 15.75 13.57 -19.87
C GLU A 97 15.55 14.92 -19.19
N THR A 98 15.53 16.02 -19.95
CA THR A 98 15.13 17.35 -19.49
C THR A 98 14.23 18.01 -20.53
N LEU A 99 13.65 19.19 -20.23
CA LEU A 99 12.77 19.91 -21.15
C LEU A 99 13.41 20.21 -22.52
N ASP A 100 14.71 20.53 -22.51
CA ASP A 100 15.47 20.94 -23.70
C ASP A 100 16.01 19.76 -24.51
N GLN A 101 15.90 18.54 -23.99
CA GLN A 101 16.40 17.34 -24.65
C GLN A 101 15.36 16.76 -25.62
N PRO A 102 15.81 16.12 -26.71
CA PRO A 102 14.91 15.50 -27.65
C PRO A 102 14.11 14.38 -26.99
N GLU A 103 12.88 14.24 -27.45
CA GLU A 103 11.96 13.22 -26.97
C GLU A 103 12.30 11.85 -27.56
N LYS A 104 12.44 10.86 -26.69
CA LYS A 104 12.67 9.46 -27.06
C LYS A 104 11.34 8.72 -27.07
N ARG A 105 11.00 8.12 -28.21
CA ARG A 105 9.86 7.21 -28.34
C ARG A 105 10.26 5.81 -27.90
N LEU A 106 9.59 5.25 -26.90
CA LEU A 106 9.95 3.98 -26.27
C LEU A 106 8.71 3.07 -26.21
N ALA A 107 8.73 1.98 -26.98
CA ALA A 107 7.66 0.99 -26.96
C ALA A 107 7.79 0.12 -25.69
N LEU A 108 6.81 0.24 -24.78
CA LEU A 108 6.73 -0.54 -23.56
C LEU A 108 5.94 -1.83 -23.77
N LEU A 109 4.86 -1.81 -24.54
CA LEU A 109 4.06 -3.01 -24.79
C LEU A 109 4.88 -4.03 -25.60
N LYS A 110 4.84 -5.30 -25.17
CA LYS A 110 5.46 -6.39 -25.93
C LYS A 110 4.63 -6.70 -27.17
N GLU A 111 5.29 -7.05 -28.27
CA GLU A 111 4.62 -7.36 -29.55
C GLU A 111 3.67 -8.57 -29.44
N SER A 112 3.98 -9.51 -28.55
CA SER A 112 3.14 -10.68 -28.27
C SER A 112 1.96 -10.40 -27.31
N THR A 113 1.70 -9.15 -26.96
CA THR A 113 0.66 -8.80 -25.97
C THR A 113 -0.74 -8.94 -26.56
N ASN A 114 -1.58 -9.72 -25.90
CA ASN A 114 -3.02 -9.70 -26.10
C ASN A 114 -3.64 -8.52 -25.34
N VAL A 115 -3.92 -7.41 -26.05
CA VAL A 115 -4.47 -6.18 -25.44
C VAL A 115 -5.86 -6.37 -24.84
N PRO A 116 -6.83 -7.04 -25.51
CA PRO A 116 -8.11 -7.37 -24.89
C PRO A 116 -7.98 -8.07 -23.54
N GLU A 117 -7.12 -9.09 -23.45
CA GLU A 117 -6.88 -9.82 -22.19
C GLU A 117 -6.31 -8.90 -21.11
N LEU A 118 -5.32 -8.06 -21.43
CA LEU A 118 -4.73 -7.10 -20.49
C LEU A 118 -5.78 -6.14 -19.88
N LEU A 119 -6.79 -5.74 -20.65
CA LEU A 119 -7.81 -4.77 -20.20
C LEU A 119 -8.91 -5.40 -19.35
N THR A 120 -9.12 -6.70 -19.44
CA THR A 120 -10.24 -7.39 -18.76
C THR A 120 -9.80 -8.31 -17.62
N THR A 121 -8.50 -8.56 -17.47
CA THR A 121 -7.98 -9.48 -16.45
C THR A 121 -7.38 -8.74 -15.26
N LEU A 122 -7.60 -9.26 -14.06
CA LEU A 122 -6.92 -8.83 -12.86
C LEU A 122 -5.75 -9.78 -12.55
N PRO A 123 -4.66 -9.31 -11.90
CA PRO A 123 -3.60 -10.17 -11.43
C PRO A 123 -4.09 -11.21 -10.41
N GLU A 124 -3.22 -12.15 -10.11
CA GLU A 124 -3.39 -13.04 -8.96
C GLU A 124 -3.44 -12.24 -7.65
N VAL A 125 -4.33 -12.65 -6.73
CA VAL A 125 -4.40 -12.09 -5.38
C VAL A 125 -3.32 -12.70 -4.49
N ILE A 126 -2.54 -11.86 -3.83
CA ILE A 126 -1.55 -12.23 -2.84
C ILE A 126 -2.29 -12.73 -1.60
N GLN A 127 -2.11 -14.01 -1.30
CA GLN A 127 -2.58 -14.57 -0.03
C GLN A 127 -1.64 -14.14 1.09
N PRO A 128 -2.15 -13.63 2.23
CA PRO A 128 -1.31 -13.34 3.38
C PRO A 128 -0.71 -14.63 3.90
N ALA A 129 0.62 -14.70 4.01
CA ALA A 129 1.33 -15.90 4.44
C ALA A 129 1.17 -16.21 5.95
N GLY A 130 0.41 -15.40 6.69
CA GLY A 130 0.33 -15.45 8.15
C GLY A 130 1.63 -15.02 8.85
N LEU A 131 1.70 -15.28 10.15
CA LEU A 131 2.91 -15.08 10.95
C LEU A 131 3.74 -16.36 10.99
N THR A 132 5.05 -16.25 10.88
CA THR A 132 5.96 -17.38 11.09
C THR A 132 6.00 -17.77 12.58
N GLU A 133 6.35 -19.01 12.89
CA GLU A 133 6.52 -19.46 14.28
C GLU A 133 7.56 -18.63 15.04
N GLU A 134 8.67 -18.29 14.39
CA GLU A 134 9.69 -17.41 14.96
C GLU A 134 9.09 -16.05 15.34
N ARG A 135 8.26 -15.48 14.45
CA ARG A 135 7.59 -14.21 14.72
C ARG A 135 6.57 -14.33 15.84
N MET A 136 5.80 -15.42 15.90
CA MET A 136 4.88 -15.69 17.00
C MET A 136 5.62 -15.79 18.34
N ARG A 137 6.75 -16.51 18.38
CA ARG A 137 7.60 -16.64 19.57
C ARG A 137 8.17 -15.29 20.02
N TYR A 138 8.63 -14.47 19.08
CA TYR A 138 9.07 -13.09 19.36
C TYR A 138 7.93 -12.25 19.97
N LEU A 139 6.73 -12.29 19.38
CA LEU A 139 5.59 -11.54 19.90
C LEU A 139 5.25 -12.01 21.33
N TYR A 140 5.26 -13.31 21.59
CA TYR A 140 4.99 -13.88 22.90
C TYR A 140 6.05 -13.52 23.97
N ASN A 141 7.34 -13.60 23.63
CA ASN A 141 8.41 -13.38 24.61
C ASN A 141 8.72 -11.89 24.83
N GLU A 142 8.83 -11.13 23.74
CA GLU A 142 9.37 -9.76 23.77
C GLU A 142 8.28 -8.70 23.80
N VAL A 143 7.16 -8.92 23.11
CA VAL A 143 6.12 -7.88 22.95
C VAL A 143 4.99 -8.03 23.98
N ARG A 144 4.63 -9.26 24.34
CA ARG A 144 3.54 -9.57 25.30
C ARG A 144 3.61 -8.82 26.63
N PRO A 145 4.78 -8.55 27.25
CA PRO A 145 4.83 -7.79 28.51
C PRO A 145 4.25 -6.37 28.41
N PHE A 146 4.30 -5.76 27.22
CA PHE A 146 3.81 -4.40 26.97
C PHE A 146 2.28 -4.33 26.79
N PHE A 147 1.62 -5.47 26.58
CA PHE A 147 0.16 -5.54 26.51
C PHE A 147 -0.45 -5.60 27.91
N GLN A 148 -1.57 -4.90 28.10
CA GLN A 148 -2.42 -5.08 29.28
C GLN A 148 -2.92 -6.53 29.33
N TYR A 149 -3.05 -7.07 30.55
CA TYR A 149 -3.30 -8.50 30.80
C TYR A 149 -4.43 -9.10 29.94
N ASN A 150 -5.55 -8.38 29.81
CA ASN A 150 -6.75 -8.85 29.11
C ASN A 150 -6.60 -8.97 27.59
N PHE A 151 -5.55 -8.40 26.99
CA PHE A 151 -5.35 -8.42 25.52
C PHE A 151 -4.16 -9.28 25.08
N ARG A 152 -3.42 -9.87 26.03
CA ARG A 152 -2.18 -10.60 25.74
C ARG A 152 -2.41 -11.82 24.83
N ASP A 153 -3.47 -12.57 25.09
CA ASP A 153 -3.78 -13.80 24.33
C ASP A 153 -4.40 -13.52 22.97
N GLU A 154 -5.01 -12.35 22.77
CA GLU A 154 -5.56 -11.92 21.49
C GLU A 154 -4.45 -11.61 20.47
N PHE A 155 -3.37 -10.92 20.88
CA PHE A 155 -2.33 -10.44 19.97
C PHE A 155 -1.01 -11.19 20.05
N CYS A 156 -0.74 -11.87 21.17
CA CYS A 156 0.50 -12.59 21.41
C CYS A 156 0.20 -13.95 22.04
N PRO A 157 -0.59 -14.83 21.39
CA PRO A 157 -0.92 -16.14 21.94
C PRO A 157 0.34 -16.99 22.10
N ARG A 158 0.31 -17.93 23.04
CA ARG A 158 1.35 -18.96 23.14
C ARG A 158 1.33 -19.77 21.84
N ALA A 159 2.49 -20.06 21.27
CA ALA A 159 2.58 -20.99 20.15
C ALA A 159 1.95 -22.34 20.59
N SER A 160 1.20 -22.99 19.68
CA SER A 160 0.69 -24.33 19.93
C SER A 160 1.85 -25.25 20.26
N GLU A 161 1.75 -25.96 21.38
CA GLU A 161 2.67 -27.06 21.70
C GLU A 161 2.26 -28.23 20.77
N GLU A 162 3.16 -28.63 19.86
CA GLU A 162 3.05 -29.91 19.16
C GLU A 162 3.21 -31.09 20.12
#